data_AF-A0A8K0KJJ5-F1
#
_entry.id   AF-A0A8K0KJJ5-F1
#
_cell.length_a   1.000
_cell.length_b   1.000
_cell.length_c   1.000
_cell.angle_alpha   90.00
_cell.angle_beta   90.00
_cell.angle_gamma   90.00
#
_symmetry.space_group_name_H-M   'P 1'
#
loop_
_entity.id
_entity.type
_entity.pdbx_description
1 polymer ?
#
loop_
_entity_poly.entity_id
_entity_poly.type
_entity_poly.pdbx_seq_one_letter_code
_entity_poly.pdbx_strand_id
1 'polypeptide(L)'
;FSVEFFLYGLHALFKGDFRITSARDEWVFSDMDLLRRVVAPGVRMSLKLHQDHFMAPDEYEDPAALHAAITAHDRSLVISHEGDPVWRNAVLSGTPSLLALRHVLDDGSDEYKVIMLNKRFLNFRVIKVNRECVRGLWAGQQQELVYLRNRNPERGSIQNAKQALRNIINSSCDQPIGYPIYVSPLTTSYAETNEQLKSILGGPVSLAAMKEGLIKQWRRIRRRCGEGCSSGGSVPQDDGGFGHEGVYAMTATTPNTCNIHSSMNTFFFSSYYSV
;
A
#
# COMPACT_ATOMS: atom_id res chain seq x y z
N PHE A 1 21.40 37.31 -6.94
CA PHE A 1 21.24 35.85 -7.01
C PHE A 1 19.97 35.55 -7.77
N SER A 2 20.02 34.86 -8.92
CA SER A 2 18.79 34.46 -9.61
C SER A 2 18.15 33.26 -8.87
N VAL A 3 16.83 33.12 -8.98
CA VAL A 3 16.09 32.01 -8.37
C VAL A 3 16.58 30.65 -8.90
N GLU A 4 16.99 30.59 -10.16
CA GLU A 4 17.51 29.39 -10.82
C GLU A 4 18.80 28.89 -10.15
N PHE A 5 19.75 29.79 -9.84
CA PHE A 5 20.98 29.42 -9.13
C PHE A 5 20.68 28.88 -7.72
N PHE A 6 19.67 29.45 -7.05
CA PHE A 6 19.23 28.96 -5.75
C PHE A 6 18.63 27.55 -5.86
N LEU A 7 17.72 27.32 -6.80
CA LEU A 7 17.08 26.01 -6.99
C LEU A 7 18.08 24.93 -7.39
N TYR A 8 19.02 25.27 -8.27
CA TYR A 8 20.12 24.37 -8.63
C TYR A 8 20.96 23.99 -7.40
N GLY A 9 21.36 24.98 -6.59
CA GLY A 9 22.11 24.76 -5.35
C GLY A 9 21.33 23.92 -4.33
N LEU A 10 20.05 24.24 -4.12
CA LEU A 10 19.16 23.50 -3.23
C LEU A 10 19.02 22.05 -3.66
N HIS A 11 18.84 21.79 -4.95
CA HIS A 11 18.72 20.44 -5.49
C HIS A 11 20.03 19.65 -5.41
N ALA A 12 21.18 20.29 -5.61
CA ALA A 12 22.48 19.68 -5.38
C ALA A 12 22.67 19.27 -3.90
N LEU A 13 22.33 20.16 -2.97
CA LEU A 13 22.36 19.88 -1.53
C LEU A 13 21.37 18.76 -1.14
N PHE A 14 20.18 18.75 -1.73
CA PHE A 14 19.17 17.70 -1.51
C PHE A 14 19.68 16.32 -1.92
N LYS A 15 20.42 16.24 -3.05
CA LYS A 15 21.13 15.03 -3.50
C LYS A 15 22.31 14.65 -2.60
N GLY A 16 22.82 15.58 -1.79
CA GLY A 16 24.03 15.42 -0.99
C GLY A 16 25.32 15.73 -1.75
N ASP A 17 25.24 16.47 -2.87
CA ASP A 17 26.40 17.01 -3.59
C ASP A 17 26.77 18.38 -2.99
N PHE A 18 27.74 18.35 -2.07
CA PHE A 18 28.20 19.54 -1.35
C PHE A 18 29.37 20.19 -2.11
N ARG A 19 29.07 21.13 -3.00
CA ARG A 19 30.07 21.93 -3.72
C ARG A 19 30.20 23.31 -3.09
N ILE A 20 31.05 23.41 -2.08
CA ILE A 20 31.37 24.68 -1.44
C ILE A 20 32.39 25.42 -2.32
N THR A 21 32.01 26.58 -2.85
CA THR A 21 32.86 27.40 -3.72
C THR A 21 33.62 28.49 -2.96
N SER A 22 33.29 28.70 -1.68
CA SER A 22 33.87 29.72 -0.81
C SER A 22 34.98 29.12 0.06
N ALA A 23 36.20 29.65 -0.06
CA ALA A 23 37.34 29.24 0.76
C ALA A 23 37.12 29.46 2.27
N ARG A 24 36.16 30.32 2.66
CA ARG A 24 35.81 30.56 4.08
C ARG A 24 35.01 29.42 4.70
N ASP A 25 34.36 28.61 3.87
CA ASP A 25 33.45 27.56 4.30
C ASP A 25 34.07 26.15 4.14
N GLU A 26 35.37 26.09 3.79
CA GLU A 26 36.14 24.84 3.70
C GLU A 26 36.20 24.07 5.01
N TRP A 27 36.05 24.77 6.15
CA TRP A 27 36.03 24.13 7.48
C TRP A 27 35.00 23.01 7.57
N VAL A 28 33.90 23.11 6.82
CA VAL A 28 32.81 22.12 6.79
C VAL A 28 33.29 20.77 6.23
N PHE A 29 34.30 20.76 5.36
CA PHE A 29 34.89 19.52 4.85
C PHE A 29 35.78 18.79 5.86
N SER A 30 36.11 19.43 6.99
CA SER A 30 36.84 18.77 8.09
C SER A 30 36.03 17.62 8.68
N ASP A 31 34.69 17.70 8.61
CA ASP A 31 33.77 16.66 9.05
C ASP A 31 32.70 16.40 7.97
N MET A 32 33.02 15.47 7.07
CA MET A 32 32.09 15.03 6.04
C MET A 32 30.88 14.28 6.61
N ASP A 33 30.94 13.78 7.85
CA ASP A 33 29.83 13.11 8.50
C ASP A 33 28.78 14.12 8.97
N LEU A 34 29.20 15.32 9.41
CA LEU A 34 28.30 16.44 9.71
C LEU A 34 27.41 16.78 8.49
N LEU A 35 28.01 16.87 7.31
CA LEU A 35 27.31 17.13 6.06
C LEU A 35 26.24 16.06 5.76
N ARG A 36 26.61 14.78 5.89
CA ARG A 36 25.73 13.66 5.55
C ARG A 36 24.65 13.39 6.59
N ARG A 37 24.95 13.56 7.88
CA ARG A 37 24.05 13.20 8.99
C ARG A 37 23.19 14.36 9.46
N VAL A 38 23.63 15.60 9.27
CA VAL A 38 22.93 16.78 9.79
C VAL A 38 22.48 17.68 8.65
N VAL A 39 23.39 18.11 7.77
CA VAL A 39 23.07 19.13 6.75
C VAL A 39 22.11 18.59 5.69
N ALA A 40 22.42 17.46 5.05
CA ALA A 40 21.53 16.89 4.03
C ALA A 40 20.13 16.54 4.59
N PRO A 41 20.00 15.82 5.72
CA PRO A 41 18.71 15.57 6.35
C PRO A 41 18.00 16.86 6.77
N GLY A 42 18.73 17.86 7.26
CA GLY A 42 18.18 19.16 7.63
C GLY A 42 17.59 19.92 6.44
N VAL A 43 18.29 19.97 5.30
CA VAL A 43 17.79 20.57 4.05
C VAL A 43 16.57 19.81 3.52
N ARG A 44 16.57 18.48 3.62
CA ARG A 44 15.45 17.63 3.22
C ARG A 44 14.21 17.88 4.10
N MET A 45 14.39 17.94 5.42
CA MET A 45 13.32 18.20 6.36
C MET A 45 12.81 19.64 6.24
N SER A 46 13.69 20.63 6.02
CA SER A 46 13.27 22.02 5.83
C SER A 46 12.39 22.20 4.61
N LEU A 47 12.66 21.47 3.51
CA LEU A 47 11.79 21.46 2.34
C LEU A 47 10.38 20.97 2.68
N LYS A 48 10.26 19.91 3.49
CA LYS A 48 8.97 19.38 3.94
C LYS A 48 8.25 20.37 4.86
N LEU A 49 8.93 20.88 5.88
CA LEU A 49 8.37 21.84 6.82
C LEU A 49 7.95 23.14 6.13
N HIS A 50 8.70 23.60 5.13
CA HIS A 50 8.33 24.78 4.35
C HIS A 50 7.03 24.54 3.56
N GLN A 51 6.85 23.34 2.99
CA GLN A 51 5.60 22.96 2.35
C GLN A 51 4.43 22.95 3.34
N ASP A 52 4.63 22.44 4.55
CA ASP A 52 3.58 22.37 5.56
C ASP A 52 3.25 23.74 6.16
N HIS A 53 4.26 24.58 6.40
CA HIS A 53 4.09 25.97 6.81
C HIS A 53 3.29 26.77 5.77
N PHE A 54 3.47 26.49 4.47
CA PHE A 54 2.65 27.14 3.44
C PHE A 54 1.17 26.72 3.51
N MET A 55 0.86 25.53 4.01
CA MET A 55 -0.52 25.05 4.20
C MET A 55 -1.14 25.55 5.52
N ALA A 56 -0.35 25.64 6.58
CA ALA A 56 -0.78 26.06 7.92
C ALA A 56 0.35 26.84 8.62
N PRO A 57 0.45 28.17 8.40
CA PRO A 57 1.55 28.98 8.92
C PRO A 57 1.60 29.01 10.45
N ASP A 58 0.44 29.19 11.08
CA ASP A 58 0.28 29.45 12.52
C ASP A 58 0.68 28.23 13.39
N GLU A 59 0.63 27.02 12.85
CA GLU A 59 0.93 25.78 13.59
C GLU A 59 2.43 25.62 13.90
N TYR A 60 3.30 26.20 13.06
CA TYR A 60 4.75 26.04 13.15
C TYR A 60 5.46 27.21 13.83
N GLU A 61 4.73 28.22 14.32
CA GLU A 61 5.30 29.31 15.11
C GLU A 61 5.68 28.86 16.53
N ASP A 62 4.97 27.86 17.07
CA ASP A 62 5.30 27.25 18.36
C ASP A 62 6.46 26.24 18.23
N PRO A 63 7.59 26.43 18.95
CA PRO A 63 8.72 25.52 18.91
C PRO A 63 8.37 24.07 19.31
N ALA A 64 7.40 23.89 20.21
CA ALA A 64 7.00 22.55 20.64
C ALA A 64 6.24 21.81 19.52
N ALA A 65 5.32 22.48 18.84
CA ALA A 65 4.63 21.97 17.66
C ALA A 65 5.60 21.65 16.52
N LEU A 66 6.55 22.55 16.21
CA LEU A 66 7.58 22.32 15.19
C LEU A 66 8.43 21.09 15.48
N HIS A 67 8.90 20.93 16.72
CA HIS A 67 9.68 19.75 17.12
C HIS A 67 8.87 18.45 17.04
N ALA A 68 7.59 18.50 17.43
CA ALA A 68 6.69 17.37 17.30
C ALA A 68 6.50 16.95 15.84
N ALA A 69 6.34 17.91 14.93
CA ALA A 69 6.21 17.67 13.49
C ALA A 69 7.49 17.03 12.90
N ILE A 70 8.67 17.57 13.22
CA ILE A 70 9.97 16.99 12.80
C ILE A 70 10.06 15.53 13.23
N THR A 71 9.75 15.25 14.50
CA THR A 71 9.82 13.90 15.06
C THR A 71 8.81 12.95 14.40
N ALA A 72 7.61 13.45 14.07
CA ALA A 72 6.59 12.66 13.38
C ALA A 72 6.98 12.33 11.94
N HIS A 73 7.55 13.31 11.21
CA HIS A 73 8.03 13.12 9.85
C HIS A 73 9.22 12.17 9.80
N ASP A 74 10.18 12.27 10.71
CA ASP A 74 11.35 11.37 10.74
C ASP A 74 10.96 9.88 10.86
N ARG A 75 9.84 9.58 11.55
CA ARG A 75 9.34 8.21 11.72
C ARG A 75 8.55 7.66 10.53
N SER A 76 7.88 8.52 9.77
CA SER A 76 6.86 8.11 8.79
C SER A 76 7.20 8.48 7.35
N LEU A 77 8.07 9.47 7.15
CA LEU A 77 8.39 10.05 5.87
C LEU A 77 9.87 9.83 5.57
N VAL A 78 10.16 9.14 4.46
CA VAL A 78 11.53 9.09 3.94
C VAL A 78 11.67 10.17 2.87
N ILE A 79 12.61 11.08 3.10
CA ILE A 79 12.94 12.16 2.19
C ILE A 79 14.30 11.87 1.53
N SER A 80 14.30 11.60 0.23
CA SER A 80 15.54 11.32 -0.51
C SER A 80 15.36 11.60 -2.01
N HIS A 81 16.48 11.64 -2.74
CA HIS A 81 16.43 11.66 -4.19
C HIS A 81 15.97 10.30 -4.74
N GLU A 82 15.24 10.31 -5.84
CA GLU A 82 14.65 9.11 -6.47
C GLU A 82 15.69 8.11 -7.00
N GLY A 83 16.90 8.58 -7.32
CA GLY A 83 18.04 7.72 -7.67
C GLY A 83 18.80 7.14 -6.48
N ASP A 84 18.48 7.53 -5.24
CA ASP A 84 19.15 7.05 -4.02
C ASP A 84 18.71 5.60 -3.70
N PRO A 85 19.62 4.67 -3.36
CA PRO A 85 19.23 3.34 -2.86
C PRO A 85 18.27 3.41 -1.66
N VAL A 86 18.35 4.45 -0.82
CA VAL A 86 17.42 4.66 0.31
C VAL A 86 15.98 4.77 -0.18
N TRP A 87 15.75 5.47 -1.30
CA TRP A 87 14.42 5.60 -1.90
C TRP A 87 13.87 4.23 -2.29
N ARG A 88 14.65 3.45 -3.04
CA ARG A 88 14.26 2.10 -3.48
C ARG A 88 13.97 1.19 -2.29
N ASN A 89 14.83 1.23 -1.27
CA ASN A 89 14.64 0.44 -0.07
C ASN A 89 13.37 0.83 0.68
N ALA A 90 13.06 2.13 0.76
CA ALA A 90 11.85 2.63 1.40
C ALA A 90 10.56 2.24 0.65
N VAL A 91 10.61 2.23 -0.69
CA VAL A 91 9.53 1.71 -1.54
C VAL A 91 9.30 0.22 -1.29
N LEU A 92 10.37 -0.58 -1.24
CA LEU A 92 10.29 -2.03 -1.02
C LEU A 92 9.89 -2.40 0.41
N SER A 93 10.30 -1.62 1.41
CA SER A 93 9.84 -1.77 2.80
C SER A 93 8.41 -1.26 3.00
N GLY A 94 7.84 -0.59 2.00
CA GLY A 94 6.46 -0.13 2.01
C GLY A 94 6.22 1.00 3.01
N THR A 95 7.18 1.92 3.15
CA THR A 95 7.10 3.14 3.97
C THR A 95 5.84 3.95 3.64
N PRO A 96 5.11 4.53 4.62
CA PRO A 96 3.81 5.13 4.34
C PRO A 96 3.89 6.36 3.43
N SER A 97 4.90 7.22 3.58
CA SER A 97 5.09 8.39 2.73
C SER A 97 6.54 8.54 2.28
N LEU A 98 6.73 9.05 1.05
CA LEU A 98 8.02 9.36 0.46
C LEU A 98 8.00 10.79 -0.09
N LEU A 99 9.10 11.53 0.00
CA LEU A 99 9.22 12.85 -0.63
C LEU A 99 10.53 12.99 -1.38
N ALA A 100 10.46 13.49 -2.61
CA ALA A 100 11.61 13.78 -3.46
C ALA A 100 11.48 15.18 -4.07
N LEU A 101 12.63 15.82 -4.29
CA LEU A 101 12.75 16.99 -5.14
C LEU A 101 13.25 16.52 -6.51
N ARG A 102 12.39 16.61 -7.53
CA ARG A 102 12.68 16.23 -8.91
C ARG A 102 13.08 17.46 -9.72
N HIS A 103 14.08 17.29 -10.56
CA HIS A 103 14.48 18.25 -11.58
C HIS A 103 14.08 17.71 -12.95
N VAL A 104 13.22 18.44 -13.67
CA VAL A 104 12.69 18.07 -14.99
C VAL A 104 13.25 19.04 -16.01
N LEU A 105 13.92 18.48 -17.02
CA LEU A 105 14.44 19.21 -18.18
C LEU A 105 13.56 18.81 -19.37
N ASP A 106 12.63 19.67 -19.78
CA ASP A 106 11.74 19.40 -20.93
C ASP A 106 11.69 20.61 -21.86
N ASP A 107 11.91 20.38 -23.16
CA ASP A 107 11.85 21.34 -24.28
C ASP A 107 12.28 22.79 -23.96
N GLY A 108 13.41 22.95 -23.24
CA GLY A 108 14.00 24.26 -22.93
C GLY A 108 13.51 24.93 -21.64
N SER A 109 12.65 24.26 -20.87
CA SER A 109 12.25 24.67 -19.51
C SER A 109 13.02 23.88 -18.44
N ASP A 110 13.56 24.60 -17.46
CA ASP A 110 14.23 24.04 -16.29
C ASP A 110 13.28 24.17 -15.07
N GLU A 111 12.61 23.07 -14.71
CA GLU A 111 11.60 23.06 -13.64
C GLU A 111 11.99 22.14 -12.48
N TYR A 112 11.76 22.63 -11.26
CA TYR A 112 11.92 21.88 -10.02
C TYR A 112 10.56 21.55 -9.43
N LYS A 113 10.29 20.27 -9.18
CA LYS A 113 9.00 19.78 -8.68
C LYS A 113 9.20 18.96 -7.42
N VAL A 114 8.45 19.29 -6.37
CA VAL A 114 8.37 18.46 -5.17
C VAL A 114 7.33 17.36 -5.43
N ILE A 115 7.73 16.11 -5.26
CA ILE A 115 6.87 14.94 -5.44
C ILE A 115 6.76 14.23 -4.11
N MET A 116 5.53 14.08 -3.64
CA MET A 116 5.23 13.31 -2.45
C MET A 116 4.43 12.08 -2.86
N LEU A 117 4.85 10.91 -2.41
CA LEU A 117 4.15 9.66 -2.67
C LEU A 117 3.55 9.15 -1.38
N ASN A 118 2.26 8.85 -1.40
CA ASN A 118 1.55 8.29 -0.26
C ASN A 118 1.08 6.88 -0.56
N LYS A 119 1.42 5.94 0.32
CA LYS A 119 0.94 4.56 0.24
C LYS A 119 -0.53 4.53 0.60
N ARG A 120 -1.37 4.17 -0.37
CA ARG A 120 -2.82 4.05 -0.18
C ARG A 120 -3.31 2.69 -0.66
N PHE A 121 -4.43 2.26 -0.09
CA PHE A 121 -5.17 1.11 -0.60
C PHE A 121 -5.98 1.56 -1.81
N LEU A 122 -5.85 0.80 -2.90
CA LEU A 122 -6.70 1.00 -4.07
C LEU A 122 -7.77 -0.09 -4.09
N ASN A 123 -9.01 0.32 -4.33
CA ASN A 123 -10.08 -0.63 -4.55
C ASN A 123 -10.04 -1.10 -6.00
N PHE A 124 -9.73 -2.38 -6.21
CA PHE A 124 -9.75 -2.99 -7.52
C PHE A 124 -11.11 -3.65 -7.77
N ARG A 125 -11.67 -3.40 -8.95
CA ARG A 125 -12.80 -4.20 -9.43
C ARG A 125 -12.25 -5.45 -10.10
N VAL A 126 -12.49 -6.61 -9.48
CA VAL A 126 -12.17 -7.91 -10.08
C VAL A 126 -13.33 -8.32 -10.99
N ILE A 127 -13.04 -8.55 -12.27
CA ILE A 127 -14.04 -8.97 -13.26
C ILE A 127 -13.65 -10.34 -13.78
N LYS A 128 -14.55 -11.32 -13.64
CA LYS A 128 -14.39 -12.64 -14.25
C LYS A 128 -15.08 -12.66 -15.61
N VAL A 129 -14.32 -12.93 -16.67
CA VAL A 129 -14.84 -13.02 -18.04
C VAL A 129 -15.13 -14.48 -18.37
N ASN A 130 -16.22 -14.75 -19.10
CA ASN A 130 -16.52 -16.08 -19.62
C ASN A 130 -15.50 -16.47 -20.71
N ARG A 131 -14.81 -17.60 -20.52
CA ARG A 131 -13.81 -18.13 -21.46
C ARG A 131 -14.37 -18.32 -22.88
N GLU A 132 -15.64 -18.67 -23.04
CA GLU A 132 -16.22 -18.88 -24.37
C GLU A 132 -16.47 -17.56 -25.10
N CYS A 133 -16.75 -16.48 -24.36
CA CYS A 133 -16.84 -15.13 -24.93
C CYS A 133 -15.48 -14.67 -25.45
N VAL A 134 -14.40 -14.93 -24.70
CA VAL A 134 -13.02 -14.65 -25.12
C VAL A 134 -12.70 -15.40 -26.41
N ARG A 135 -12.96 -16.72 -26.44
CA ARG A 135 -12.73 -17.56 -27.63
C ARG A 135 -13.52 -17.07 -28.85
N GLY A 136 -14.79 -16.70 -28.66
CA GLY A 136 -15.65 -16.17 -29.73
C GLY A 136 -15.14 -14.84 -30.29
N LEU A 137 -14.68 -13.93 -29.41
CA LEU A 137 -14.10 -12.66 -29.83
C LEU A 137 -12.82 -12.86 -30.64
N TRP A 138 -11.91 -13.72 -30.18
CA TRP A 138 -10.67 -14.03 -30.90
C TRP A 138 -10.95 -14.72 -32.25
N ALA A 139 -11.87 -15.68 -32.28
CA ALA A 139 -12.24 -16.38 -33.51
C ALA A 139 -12.87 -15.41 -34.54
N GLY A 140 -13.79 -14.54 -34.10
CA GLY A 140 -14.37 -13.51 -34.97
C GLY A 140 -13.33 -12.55 -35.52
N GLN A 141 -12.34 -12.15 -34.70
CA GLN A 141 -11.24 -11.31 -35.15
C GLN A 141 -10.32 -12.01 -36.15
N GLN A 142 -10.00 -13.29 -35.92
CA GLN A 142 -9.23 -14.10 -36.87
C GLN A 142 -9.93 -14.21 -38.20
N GLN A 143 -11.23 -14.52 -38.20
CA GLN A 143 -12.01 -14.61 -39.42
C GLN A 143 -12.01 -13.27 -40.16
N GLU A 144 -12.20 -12.16 -39.46
CA GLU A 144 -12.29 -10.87 -40.14
C GLU A 144 -10.90 -10.32 -40.56
N LEU A 145 -9.81 -10.53 -39.81
CA LEU A 145 -8.45 -10.07 -40.18
C LEU A 145 -7.76 -10.98 -41.18
N VAL A 146 -7.78 -12.29 -40.92
CA VAL A 146 -6.96 -13.25 -41.64
C VAL A 146 -7.75 -13.79 -42.82
N TYR A 147 -8.99 -14.20 -42.59
CA TYR A 147 -9.81 -14.83 -43.62
C TYR A 147 -10.43 -13.80 -44.57
N LEU A 148 -11.13 -12.78 -44.06
CA LEU A 148 -11.74 -11.71 -44.87
C LEU A 148 -10.74 -10.61 -45.28
N ARG A 149 -9.53 -10.61 -44.72
CA ARG A 149 -8.49 -9.60 -45.00
C ARG A 149 -9.00 -8.16 -44.87
N ASN A 150 -9.84 -7.88 -43.87
CA ASN A 150 -10.34 -6.54 -43.64
C ASN A 150 -9.20 -5.61 -43.17
N ARG A 151 -8.88 -4.59 -43.98
CA ARG A 151 -7.79 -3.64 -43.75
C ARG A 151 -8.25 -2.30 -43.18
N ASN A 152 -9.53 -2.15 -42.83
CA ASN A 152 -10.03 -0.90 -42.27
C ASN A 152 -9.31 -0.58 -40.93
N PRO A 153 -8.63 0.57 -40.77
CA PRO A 153 -7.99 0.94 -39.52
C PRO A 153 -8.98 1.36 -38.42
N GLU A 154 -10.24 1.71 -38.74
CA GLU A 154 -11.31 1.97 -37.75
C GLU A 154 -11.93 0.69 -37.17
N ARG A 155 -11.28 -0.45 -37.42
CA ARG A 155 -11.80 -1.78 -37.19
C ARG A 155 -12.01 -2.08 -35.72
N GLY A 156 -13.28 -2.16 -35.37
CA GLY A 156 -13.74 -2.48 -34.04
C GLY A 156 -13.41 -1.32 -33.13
N SER A 157 -14.26 -0.27 -33.20
CA SER A 157 -14.26 0.82 -32.24
C SER A 157 -13.84 0.26 -30.89
N ILE A 158 -12.70 0.74 -30.41
CA ILE A 158 -12.11 0.40 -29.12
C ILE A 158 -13.07 0.76 -27.97
N GLN A 159 -14.23 1.34 -28.30
CA GLN A 159 -15.33 1.70 -27.43
C GLN A 159 -16.59 0.85 -27.65
N ASN A 160 -16.63 -0.02 -28.65
CA ASN A 160 -17.77 -0.90 -28.95
C ASN A 160 -17.58 -2.25 -28.25
N ALA A 161 -18.60 -2.64 -27.46
CA ALA A 161 -18.56 -3.72 -26.48
C ALA A 161 -17.68 -3.49 -25.23
N LYS A 162 -17.85 -2.33 -24.56
CA LYS A 162 -17.25 -2.04 -23.24
C LYS A 162 -17.56 -3.14 -22.21
N GLN A 163 -18.77 -3.70 -22.27
CA GLN A 163 -19.23 -4.78 -21.37
C GLN A 163 -18.45 -6.09 -21.55
N ALA A 164 -17.94 -6.34 -22.76
CA ALA A 164 -17.13 -7.51 -23.07
C ALA A 164 -15.63 -7.25 -22.89
N LEU A 165 -15.21 -6.05 -22.44
CA LEU A 165 -13.81 -5.68 -22.25
C LEU A 165 -12.93 -5.99 -23.47
N ARG A 166 -13.48 -5.78 -24.68
CA ARG A 166 -12.87 -6.19 -25.95
C ARG A 166 -11.41 -5.75 -26.09
N ASN A 167 -11.05 -4.55 -25.63
CA ASN A 167 -9.68 -4.04 -25.71
C ASN A 167 -8.70 -4.84 -24.86
N ILE A 168 -9.11 -5.20 -23.65
CA ILE A 168 -8.30 -6.00 -22.72
C ILE A 168 -8.13 -7.41 -23.29
N ILE A 169 -9.19 -7.97 -23.86
CA ILE A 169 -9.17 -9.29 -24.50
C ILE A 169 -8.30 -9.31 -25.77
N ASN A 170 -8.29 -8.24 -26.55
CA ASN A 170 -7.50 -8.18 -27.78
C ASN A 170 -6.02 -7.93 -27.49
N SER A 171 -5.72 -7.11 -26.49
CA SER A 171 -4.34 -6.88 -26.05
C SER A 171 -3.72 -8.08 -25.34
N SER A 172 -4.51 -9.08 -24.93
CA SER A 172 -3.97 -10.34 -24.41
C SER A 172 -3.65 -11.38 -25.50
N CYS A 173 -3.97 -11.12 -26.76
CA CYS A 173 -3.67 -12.00 -27.88
C CYS A 173 -2.33 -11.63 -28.54
N ASP A 174 -1.62 -12.63 -29.04
CA ASP A 174 -0.38 -12.41 -29.80
C ASP A 174 -0.66 -11.78 -31.17
N GLN A 175 0.38 -11.17 -31.74
CA GLN A 175 0.35 -10.71 -33.13
C GLN A 175 0.11 -11.92 -34.06
N PRO A 176 -0.66 -11.77 -35.16
CA PRO A 176 -1.12 -10.53 -35.81
C PRO A 176 -2.52 -10.06 -35.40
N ILE A 177 -3.18 -10.74 -34.47
CA ILE A 177 -4.58 -10.49 -34.11
C ILE A 177 -4.68 -9.47 -32.98
N GLY A 178 -3.80 -9.61 -31.99
CA GLY A 178 -3.71 -8.71 -30.84
C GLY A 178 -2.54 -7.74 -30.91
N TYR A 179 -2.45 -6.92 -29.87
CA TYR A 179 -1.40 -5.94 -29.64
C TYR A 179 -0.99 -6.00 -28.16
N PRO A 180 -0.06 -6.88 -27.77
CA PRO A 180 0.37 -6.97 -26.39
C PRO A 180 1.00 -5.65 -25.95
N ILE A 181 0.38 -4.97 -24.98
CA ILE A 181 0.87 -3.70 -24.43
C ILE A 181 2.06 -3.95 -23.49
N TYR A 182 1.92 -4.91 -22.59
CA TYR A 182 2.97 -5.34 -21.66
C TYR A 182 2.54 -6.65 -20.98
N VAL A 183 3.44 -7.64 -20.94
CA VAL A 183 3.23 -8.88 -20.20
C VAL A 183 4.16 -8.84 -18.99
N SER A 184 3.61 -8.52 -17.81
CA SER A 184 4.37 -8.63 -16.58
C SER A 184 4.65 -10.11 -16.27
N PRO A 185 5.85 -10.46 -15.78
CA PRO A 185 6.07 -11.80 -15.24
C PRO A 185 5.05 -12.09 -14.13
N LEU A 186 4.62 -13.34 -14.04
CA LEU A 186 3.69 -13.79 -12.99
C LEU A 186 4.36 -13.54 -11.63
N THR A 187 3.96 -12.46 -10.98
CA THR A 187 4.41 -12.13 -9.63
C THR A 187 3.50 -12.87 -8.65
N THR A 188 4.11 -13.68 -7.78
CA THR A 188 3.37 -14.30 -6.67
C THR A 188 2.80 -13.18 -5.81
N SER A 189 1.48 -13.14 -5.66
CA SER A 189 0.84 -12.13 -4.81
C SER A 189 1.37 -12.26 -3.38
N TYR A 190 1.84 -11.15 -2.79
CA TYR A 190 2.23 -11.03 -1.39
C TYR A 190 1.03 -11.13 -0.41
N ALA A 191 -0.01 -11.87 -0.79
CA ALA A 191 -1.25 -12.05 -0.04
C ALA A 191 -0.94 -12.61 1.37
N GLU A 192 0.00 -13.54 1.48
CA GLU A 192 0.40 -14.14 2.76
C GLU A 192 1.04 -13.16 3.75
N THR A 193 1.65 -12.06 3.28
CA THR A 193 2.26 -11.05 4.15
C THR A 193 1.30 -9.97 4.61
N ASN A 194 0.13 -9.83 3.96
CA ASN A 194 -0.81 -8.75 4.25
C ASN A 194 -1.56 -9.01 5.58
N GLU A 195 -1.48 -8.07 6.52
CA GLU A 195 -2.13 -8.15 7.83
C GLU A 195 -3.67 -8.27 7.75
N GLN A 196 -4.29 -7.59 6.78
CA GLN A 196 -5.74 -7.67 6.54
C GLN A 196 -6.16 -9.03 6.00
N LEU A 197 -5.30 -9.66 5.20
CA LEU A 197 -5.58 -10.99 4.65
C LEU A 197 -5.34 -12.07 5.73
N LYS A 198 -4.32 -11.89 6.58
CA LYS A 198 -4.09 -12.74 7.76
C LYS A 198 -5.22 -12.68 8.78
N SER A 199 -5.87 -11.54 8.97
CA SER A 199 -6.99 -11.43 9.92
C SER A 199 -8.24 -12.16 9.43
N ILE A 200 -8.47 -12.23 8.12
CA ILE A 200 -9.63 -12.90 7.50
C ILE A 200 -9.38 -14.40 7.32
N LEU A 201 -8.22 -14.79 6.78
CA LEU A 201 -7.92 -16.19 6.44
C LEU A 201 -7.25 -16.96 7.59
N GLY A 202 -6.81 -16.27 8.65
CA GLY A 202 -5.86 -16.82 9.60
C GLY A 202 -4.47 -16.86 8.96
N GLY A 203 -3.45 -16.43 9.70
CA GLY A 203 -2.07 -16.48 9.20
C GLY A 203 -1.63 -17.89 8.77
N PRO A 204 -0.48 -18.00 8.09
CA PRO A 204 0.06 -19.30 7.70
C PRO A 204 0.15 -20.24 8.91
N VAL A 205 -0.18 -21.52 8.72
CA VAL A 205 -0.10 -22.55 9.77
C VAL A 205 1.36 -22.71 10.18
N SER A 206 1.81 -21.91 11.14
CA SER A 206 3.16 -21.96 11.67
C SER A 206 3.22 -22.96 12.83
N LEU A 207 4.36 -23.62 13.00
CA LEU A 207 4.64 -24.49 14.15
C LEU A 207 4.44 -23.73 15.48
N ALA A 208 4.72 -22.43 15.50
CA ALA A 208 4.46 -21.56 16.65
C ALA A 208 2.95 -21.41 16.93
N ALA A 209 2.13 -21.19 15.90
CA ALA A 209 0.67 -21.10 16.04
C ALA A 209 0.05 -22.43 16.50
N MET A 210 0.56 -23.57 16.02
CA MET A 210 0.14 -24.89 16.51
C MET A 210 0.53 -25.12 17.97
N LYS A 211 1.73 -24.71 18.38
CA LYS A 211 2.19 -24.80 19.78
C LYS A 211 1.33 -23.93 20.71
N GLU A 212 1.04 -22.69 20.32
CA GLU A 212 0.15 -21.82 21.08
C GLU A 212 -1.29 -22.35 21.15
N GLY A 213 -1.78 -22.93 20.04
CA GLY A 213 -3.08 -23.61 20.00
C GLY A 213 -3.13 -24.78 20.98
N LEU A 214 -2.13 -25.66 20.96
CA LEU A 214 -1.98 -26.79 21.89
C LEU A 214 -1.88 -26.32 23.34
N ILE A 215 -1.11 -25.27 23.63
CA ILE A 215 -0.98 -24.72 24.98
C ILE A 215 -2.31 -24.12 25.45
N LYS A 216 -3.02 -23.36 24.60
CA LYS A 216 -4.35 -22.82 24.93
C LYS A 216 -5.34 -23.95 25.21
N GLN A 217 -5.31 -25.01 24.42
CA GLN A 217 -6.20 -26.15 24.59
C GLN A 217 -5.85 -26.98 25.82
N TRP A 218 -4.57 -27.17 26.11
CA TRP A 218 -4.10 -27.82 27.33
C TRP A 218 -4.48 -27.00 28.58
N ARG A 219 -4.38 -25.66 28.54
CA ARG A 219 -4.87 -24.79 29.63
C ARG A 219 -6.39 -24.86 29.80
N ARG A 220 -7.17 -24.95 28.71
CA ARG A 220 -8.64 -25.13 28.79
C ARG A 220 -9.00 -26.48 29.40
N ILE A 221 -8.34 -27.55 28.98
CA ILE A 221 -8.56 -28.89 29.53
C ILE A 221 -8.17 -28.92 31.00
N ARG A 222 -7.04 -28.33 31.38
CA ARG A 222 -6.60 -28.23 32.77
C ARG A 222 -7.56 -27.42 33.64
N ARG A 223 -8.18 -26.34 33.13
CA ARG A 223 -9.25 -25.62 33.84
C ARG A 223 -10.51 -26.47 34.00
N ARG A 224 -10.94 -27.18 32.95
CA ARG A 224 -12.12 -28.06 33.01
C ARG A 224 -11.91 -29.32 33.87
N CYS A 225 -10.69 -29.83 33.95
CA CYS A 225 -10.34 -30.92 34.85
C CYS A 225 -10.06 -30.45 36.29
N GLY A 226 -9.79 -29.15 36.50
CA GLY A 226 -9.64 -28.55 37.83
C GLY A 226 -10.96 -28.33 38.57
N GLU A 227 -12.08 -28.25 37.84
CA GLU A 227 -13.44 -28.14 38.41
C GLU A 227 -14.15 -29.51 38.55
N GLY A 228 -13.49 -30.59 38.12
CA GLY A 228 -14.08 -31.92 38.01
C GLY A 228 -13.51 -32.93 39.01
N CYS A 229 -13.25 -32.57 40.27
CA CYS A 229 -13.02 -33.49 41.39
C CYS A 229 -13.00 -32.74 42.74
N SER A 230 -14.17 -32.55 43.36
CA SER A 230 -14.30 -32.47 44.82
C SER A 230 -15.71 -32.88 45.20
N SER A 231 -15.86 -34.13 45.64
CA SER A 231 -16.99 -34.58 46.44
C SER A 231 -16.79 -34.16 47.90
N GLY A 232 -17.77 -33.47 48.49
CA GLY A 232 -17.80 -33.21 49.93
C GLY A 232 -18.65 -31.99 50.25
N GLY A 233 -19.91 -32.21 50.62
CA GLY A 233 -20.87 -31.16 50.89
C GLY A 233 -20.70 -30.48 52.25
N SER A 234 -21.15 -29.23 52.33
CA SER A 234 -21.82 -28.67 53.50
C SER A 234 -22.55 -27.39 53.08
N VAL A 235 -23.87 -27.41 53.20
CA VAL A 235 -24.73 -26.23 53.29
C VAL A 235 -24.29 -25.44 54.53
N PRO A 236 -24.21 -24.09 54.43
CA PRO A 236 -25.10 -23.31 55.27
C PRO A 236 -25.90 -22.26 54.47
N GLN A 237 -27.07 -22.01 55.03
CA GLN A 237 -28.15 -21.13 54.65
C GLN A 237 -27.92 -19.69 55.16
N ASP A 238 -28.70 -18.74 54.60
CA ASP A 238 -28.93 -17.32 54.97
C ASP A 238 -27.85 -16.29 54.54
N ASP A 239 -28.16 -15.10 54.01
CA ASP A 239 -29.44 -14.38 53.93
C ASP A 239 -29.40 -13.25 52.87
N GLY A 240 -30.56 -12.91 52.30
CA GLY A 240 -30.95 -11.55 51.87
C GLY A 240 -30.38 -10.92 50.59
N GLY A 241 -31.23 -10.74 49.56
CA GLY A 241 -30.98 -9.73 48.51
C GLY A 241 -31.81 -9.83 47.23
N PHE A 242 -33.12 -9.59 47.31
CA PHE A 242 -34.03 -9.40 46.18
C PHE A 242 -33.60 -8.24 45.25
N GLY A 243 -33.73 -8.44 43.94
CA GLY A 243 -33.62 -7.36 42.93
C GLY A 243 -33.81 -7.88 41.50
N HIS A 244 -35.05 -7.82 41.03
CA HIS A 244 -35.58 -8.33 39.75
C HIS A 244 -35.60 -7.21 38.69
N GLU A 245 -35.19 -7.49 37.45
CA GLU A 245 -35.65 -6.91 36.16
C GLU A 245 -34.75 -7.48 35.03
N GLY A 246 -35.18 -8.41 34.17
CA GLY A 246 -36.08 -8.26 33.01
C GLY A 246 -35.32 -8.78 31.76
N VAL A 247 -35.52 -10.02 31.28
CA VAL A 247 -36.40 -10.40 30.15
C VAL A 247 -36.34 -9.36 29.01
N TYR A 248 -35.88 -9.63 27.79
CA TYR A 248 -36.45 -10.56 26.80
C TYR A 248 -35.39 -11.22 25.90
N ALA A 249 -35.52 -12.54 25.75
CA ALA A 249 -35.02 -13.31 24.62
C ALA A 249 -36.04 -13.26 23.47
N MET A 250 -35.56 -13.25 22.22
CA MET A 250 -36.33 -13.69 21.07
C MET A 250 -35.43 -14.54 20.15
N THR A 251 -35.52 -15.85 20.29
CA THR A 251 -35.26 -16.86 19.26
C THR A 251 -36.53 -16.99 18.42
N ALA A 252 -36.52 -16.90 17.09
CA ALA A 252 -36.29 -17.96 16.09
C ALA A 252 -36.77 -17.34 14.75
N THR A 253 -36.18 -17.56 13.58
CA THR A 253 -36.44 -18.75 12.75
C THR A 253 -35.48 -18.78 11.54
N THR A 254 -34.77 -19.89 11.36
CA THR A 254 -34.42 -20.46 10.04
C THR A 254 -35.47 -21.54 9.74
N PRO A 255 -35.92 -21.77 8.48
CA PRO A 255 -35.02 -22.32 7.45
C PRO A 255 -35.32 -21.84 6.01
N ASN A 256 -34.29 -21.83 5.15
CA ASN A 256 -34.29 -22.65 3.94
C ASN A 256 -32.91 -22.63 3.25
N THR A 257 -32.42 -23.84 3.07
CA THR A 257 -31.26 -24.28 2.31
C THR A 257 -31.20 -23.72 0.90
N CYS A 258 -30.09 -23.08 0.53
CA CYS A 258 -29.63 -22.96 -0.84
C CYS A 258 -28.14 -23.27 -0.93
N ASN A 259 -27.88 -24.47 -1.43
CA ASN A 259 -26.68 -25.03 -2.04
C ASN A 259 -25.38 -24.21 -2.05
N ILE A 260 -24.37 -24.91 -1.53
CA ILE A 260 -22.94 -24.78 -1.80
C ILE A 260 -22.67 -24.36 -3.25
N HIS A 261 -22.11 -23.16 -3.41
CA HIS A 261 -21.06 -22.95 -4.40
C HIS A 261 -19.91 -22.24 -3.68
N SER A 262 -18.87 -23.00 -3.38
CA SER A 262 -17.59 -22.50 -2.87
C SER A 262 -16.98 -21.54 -3.90
N SER A 263 -17.35 -20.27 -3.86
CA SER A 263 -16.53 -19.20 -4.43
C SER A 263 -15.54 -18.76 -3.36
N MET A 264 -14.29 -19.23 -3.46
CA MET A 264 -13.18 -18.57 -2.77
C MET A 264 -13.18 -17.11 -3.26
N ASN A 265 -13.63 -16.19 -2.42
CA ASN A 265 -13.43 -14.76 -2.64
C ASN A 265 -11.95 -14.49 -2.38
N THR A 266 -11.13 -14.56 -3.43
CA THR A 266 -9.74 -14.12 -3.39
C THR A 266 -9.75 -12.60 -3.34
N PHE A 267 -9.58 -12.02 -2.15
CA PHE A 267 -9.40 -10.59 -1.99
C PHE A 267 -7.98 -10.21 -2.43
N PHE A 268 -7.87 -9.39 -3.48
CA PHE A 268 -6.59 -8.83 -3.90
C PHE A 268 -6.42 -7.47 -3.23
N PHE A 269 -5.46 -7.38 -2.32
CA PHE A 269 -5.02 -6.12 -1.74
C PHE A 269 -3.69 -5.75 -2.38
N SER A 270 -3.67 -4.62 -3.08
CA SER A 270 -2.43 -4.02 -3.57
C SER A 270 -2.34 -2.59 -3.03
N SER A 271 -1.21 -2.28 -2.41
CA SER A 271 -0.87 -0.92 -2.00
C SER A 271 -0.04 -0.28 -3.10
N TYR A 272 -0.36 0.95 -3.44
CA TYR A 272 0.39 1.73 -4.42
C TYR A 272 0.71 3.12 -3.87
N TYR A 273 1.74 3.73 -4.42
CA TYR A 273 2.16 5.09 -4.11
C TYR A 273 1.47 6.09 -5.03
N SER A 274 0.47 6.82 -4.53
CA SER A 274 -0.13 7.92 -5.27
C SER A 274 0.63 9.22 -5.03
N VAL A 275 0.87 9.98 -6.11
CA VAL A 275 1.28 11.40 -6.03
C VAL A 275 0.12 12.21 -5.46
#